data_AF-A0A0L0UUC8-F1
#
_entry.id   AF-A0A0L0UUC8-F1
#
_cell.length_a   1.000
_cell.length_b   1.000
_cell.length_c   1.000
_cell.angle_alpha   90.00
_cell.angle_beta   90.00
_cell.angle_gamma   90.00
#
_symmetry.space_group_name_H-M   'P 1'
#
loop_
_entity.id
_entity.type
_entity.pdbx_description
1 polymer ?
#
loop_
_entity_poly.entity_id
_entity_poly.type
_entity_poly.pdbx_seq_one_letter_code
_entity_poly.pdbx_strand_id
1 'polypeptide(L)'
;MVRFHDRSAREQGGGEVAAVAPVRTPEQILFTNAMIKLKSKIHTCTLEFEETKPQEKLASPDSEIHIDRIKTILSSNLPGKISRLYDLLLGPISFQELDASQSQAGVELFAEMEDIVDQLATSVRSFWGSEELFVTGGTSDIEHYRCGRTLAQFVDLLIDLGVIFEAYGELVPIPELIPTSGDRLKYTWELLVKLTHDIRYPDLKKWFERSDLTLVRDHWQELAEQLD
;
A
#
# COMPACT_ATOMS: atom_id res chain seq x y z
N MET A 1 -70.42 -24.75 -8.27
CA MET A 1 -69.80 -25.13 -6.97
C MET A 1 -69.26 -23.84 -6.36
N VAL A 2 -70.12 -22.97 -5.78
CA VAL A 2 -70.42 -22.83 -4.33
C VAL A 2 -69.13 -22.68 -3.51
N ARG A 3 -68.60 -21.47 -3.31
CA ARG A 3 -68.83 -20.43 -2.26
C ARG A 3 -67.65 -20.41 -1.27
N PHE A 4 -67.19 -19.22 -0.87
CA PHE A 4 -67.00 -18.70 0.51
C PHE A 4 -66.19 -17.38 0.40
N HIS A 5 -66.85 -16.23 0.52
CA HIS A 5 -66.93 -15.38 1.72
C HIS A 5 -65.77 -14.40 1.87
N ASP A 6 -66.14 -13.14 1.65
CA ASP A 6 -65.58 -11.90 2.15
C ASP A 6 -65.30 -11.96 3.67
N ARG A 7 -64.12 -11.48 4.07
CA ARG A 7 -63.89 -10.74 5.33
C ARG A 7 -62.50 -10.10 5.35
N SER A 8 -62.53 -8.78 5.20
CA SER A 8 -61.59 -7.79 5.74
C SER A 8 -60.83 -8.23 7.00
N ALA A 9 -59.51 -8.10 7.00
CA ALA A 9 -58.74 -7.63 8.16
C ALA A 9 -57.37 -7.11 7.71
N ARG A 10 -57.12 -5.83 8.03
CA ARG A 10 -55.80 -5.21 8.07
C ARG A 10 -54.85 -6.06 8.91
N GLU A 11 -53.70 -6.39 8.37
CA GLU A 11 -52.45 -6.44 9.15
C GLU A 11 -51.40 -5.62 8.41
N GLN A 12 -51.40 -4.32 8.75
CA GLN A 12 -50.20 -3.51 8.73
C GLN A 12 -49.24 -4.13 9.75
N GLY A 13 -48.05 -4.54 9.30
CA GLY A 13 -47.07 -5.13 10.21
C GLY A 13 -45.85 -5.75 9.55
N GLY A 14 -45.59 -5.48 8.26
CA GLY A 14 -44.28 -5.72 7.66
C GLY A 14 -43.37 -4.58 8.07
N GLY A 15 -42.90 -4.60 9.31
CA GLY A 15 -41.83 -3.72 9.76
C GLY A 15 -40.63 -3.96 8.88
N GLU A 16 -40.40 -3.05 7.93
CA GLU A 16 -39.11 -2.84 7.33
C GLU A 16 -38.19 -2.53 8.51
N VAL A 17 -37.47 -3.56 8.99
CA VAL A 17 -36.40 -3.35 9.96
C VAL A 17 -35.38 -2.55 9.18
N ALA A 18 -35.47 -1.22 9.29
CA ALA A 18 -34.44 -0.33 8.83
C ALA A 18 -33.15 -0.94 9.36
N ALA A 19 -32.30 -1.41 8.45
CA ALA A 19 -31.00 -1.96 8.82
C ALA A 19 -30.29 -0.82 9.54
N VAL A 20 -30.32 -0.87 10.88
CA VAL A 20 -29.63 0.10 11.72
C VAL A 20 -28.17 -0.14 11.38
N ALA A 21 -27.58 0.82 10.68
CA ALA A 21 -26.15 0.80 10.39
C ALA A 21 -25.43 0.52 11.71
N PRO A 22 -24.59 -0.52 11.79
CA PRO A 22 -23.89 -0.84 13.03
C PRO A 22 -23.10 0.40 13.45
N VAL A 23 -23.40 0.90 14.65
CA VAL A 23 -22.71 2.05 15.23
C VAL A 23 -21.28 1.61 15.51
N ARG A 24 -20.31 2.18 14.80
CA ARG A 24 -18.90 1.90 15.03
C ARG A 24 -18.50 2.28 16.45
N THR A 25 -17.64 1.49 17.07
CA THR A 25 -16.99 1.90 18.31
C THR A 25 -16.00 3.03 18.03
N PRO A 26 -15.65 3.87 19.03
CA PRO A 26 -14.60 4.87 18.88
C PRO A 26 -13.28 4.29 18.34
N GLU A 27 -12.94 3.06 18.75
CA GLU A 27 -11.71 2.37 18.33
C GLU A 27 -11.77 1.95 16.86
N GLN A 28 -12.91 1.47 16.38
CA GLN A 28 -13.12 1.15 14.96
C GLN A 28 -13.07 2.40 14.07
N ILE A 29 -13.53 3.55 14.59
CA ILE A 29 -13.37 4.85 13.90
C ILE A 29 -11.90 5.23 13.80
N LEU A 30 -11.13 5.11 14.90
CA LEU A 30 -9.69 5.38 14.90
C LEU A 30 -8.94 4.46 13.93
N PHE A 31 -9.27 3.16 13.93
CA PHE A 31 -8.72 2.19 12.99
C PHE A 31 -8.96 2.60 11.53
N THR A 32 -10.22 2.92 11.21
CA THR A 32 -10.61 3.33 9.84
C THR A 32 -9.88 4.60 9.43
N ASN A 33 -9.79 5.59 10.33
CA ASN A 33 -9.08 6.84 10.06
C ASN A 33 -7.58 6.63 9.84
N ALA A 34 -6.94 5.76 10.63
CA ALA A 34 -5.52 5.42 10.47
C ALA A 34 -5.26 4.75 9.12
N MET A 35 -6.12 3.83 8.70
CA MET A 35 -6.05 3.19 7.38
C MET A 35 -6.22 4.20 6.23
N ILE A 36 -7.23 5.08 6.30
CA ILE A 36 -7.47 6.13 5.30
C ILE A 36 -6.27 7.06 5.20
N LYS A 37 -5.69 7.45 6.34
CA LYS A 37 -4.50 8.30 6.40
C LYS A 37 -3.30 7.64 5.72
N LEU A 38 -3.02 6.37 6.03
CA LEU A 38 -1.93 5.63 5.42
C LEU A 38 -2.12 5.47 3.91
N LYS A 39 -3.33 5.11 3.46
CA LYS A 39 -3.67 5.00 2.03
C LYS A 39 -3.44 6.34 1.31
N SER A 40 -3.93 7.43 1.89
CA SER A 40 -3.72 8.77 1.32
C SER A 40 -2.24 9.11 1.23
N LYS A 41 -1.43 8.76 2.25
CA LYS A 41 0.01 9.03 2.24
C LYS A 41 0.73 8.24 1.15
N ILE A 42 0.44 6.95 1.02
CA ILE A 42 1.02 6.09 -0.02
C ILE A 42 0.69 6.68 -1.39
N HIS A 43 -0.58 7.03 -1.64
CA HIS A 43 -0.99 7.64 -2.90
C HIS A 43 -0.26 8.95 -3.20
N THR A 44 -0.17 9.86 -2.22
CA THR A 44 0.57 11.12 -2.39
C THR A 44 2.04 10.89 -2.69
N CYS A 45 2.69 9.95 -1.99
CA CYS A 45 4.10 9.61 -2.24
C CYS A 45 4.27 9.00 -3.64
N THR A 46 3.38 8.10 -4.06
CA THR A 46 3.42 7.52 -5.41
C THR A 46 3.39 8.60 -6.47
N LEU A 47 2.43 9.53 -6.40
CA LEU A 47 2.31 10.63 -7.36
C LEU A 47 3.56 11.52 -7.37
N GLU A 48 4.06 11.91 -6.20
CA GLU A 48 5.29 12.71 -6.08
C GLU A 48 6.49 12.04 -6.78
N PHE A 49 6.65 10.74 -6.61
CA PHE A 49 7.78 10.00 -7.15
C PHE A 49 7.61 9.60 -8.62
N GLU A 50 6.38 9.41 -9.10
CA GLU A 50 6.08 9.26 -10.54
C GLU A 50 6.34 10.56 -11.32
N GLU A 51 6.05 11.71 -10.72
CA GLU A 51 6.33 13.02 -11.30
C GLU A 51 7.81 13.42 -11.19
N THR A 52 8.59 12.72 -10.37
CA THR A 52 10.03 12.94 -10.29
C THR A 52 10.66 12.53 -11.61
N LYS A 53 11.46 13.45 -12.18
CA LYS A 53 12.22 13.24 -13.40
C LYS A 53 13.71 13.09 -13.07
N PRO A 54 14.22 11.85 -12.86
CA PRO A 54 15.62 11.60 -12.54
C PRO A 54 16.57 12.35 -13.49
N GLN A 55 16.30 12.30 -14.79
CA GLN A 55 17.13 12.89 -15.84
C GLN A 55 17.36 14.41 -15.72
N GLU A 56 16.53 15.12 -14.96
CA GLU A 56 16.65 16.57 -14.72
C GLU A 56 17.44 16.88 -13.42
N LYS A 57 17.91 15.86 -12.68
CA LYS A 57 18.50 16.01 -11.34
C LYS A 57 19.89 15.39 -11.20
N LEU A 58 20.69 15.92 -10.27
CA LEU A 58 21.95 15.31 -9.85
C LEU A 58 21.72 14.23 -8.81
N ALA A 59 22.38 13.07 -9.00
CA ALA A 59 22.51 12.10 -7.92
C ALA A 59 23.38 12.68 -6.80
N SER A 60 22.91 12.51 -5.56
CA SER A 60 23.67 12.84 -4.36
C SER A 60 24.95 11.99 -4.31
N PRO A 61 26.11 12.56 -3.91
CA PRO A 61 27.32 11.78 -3.68
C PRO A 61 27.19 10.79 -2.51
N ASP A 62 26.18 10.98 -1.66
CA ASP A 62 25.86 10.10 -0.53
C ASP A 62 24.75 9.07 -0.87
N SER A 63 24.47 8.85 -2.15
CA SER A 63 23.47 7.89 -2.66
C SER A 63 23.57 6.52 -2.00
N GLU A 64 24.78 5.97 -1.86
CA GLU A 64 24.98 4.63 -1.27
C GLU A 64 24.54 4.59 0.20
N ILE A 65 24.75 5.66 0.97
CA ILE A 65 24.29 5.75 2.36
C ILE A 65 22.76 5.68 2.42
N HIS A 66 22.10 6.37 1.49
CA HIS A 66 20.64 6.36 1.39
C HIS A 66 20.10 5.00 0.92
N ILE A 67 20.80 4.34 -0.01
CA ILE A 67 20.49 2.98 -0.45
C ILE A 67 20.63 1.99 0.72
N ASP A 68 21.71 2.06 1.49
CA ASP A 68 21.92 1.19 2.65
C ASP A 68 20.88 1.41 3.76
N ARG A 69 20.46 2.65 3.94
CA ARG A 69 19.34 2.98 4.84
C ARG A 69 18.04 2.34 4.37
N ILE A 70 17.74 2.41 3.06
CA ILE A 70 16.56 1.77 2.46
C ILE A 70 16.63 0.25 2.63
N LYS A 71 17.78 -0.37 2.32
CA LYS A 71 18.01 -1.81 2.54
C LYS A 71 17.70 -2.21 3.98
N THR A 72 18.18 -1.43 4.95
CA THR A 72 17.98 -1.68 6.37
C THR A 72 16.51 -1.61 6.76
N ILE A 73 15.82 -0.53 6.37
CA ILE A 73 14.39 -0.32 6.69
C ILE A 73 13.54 -1.46 6.12
N LEU A 74 13.79 -1.82 4.85
CA LEU A 74 13.06 -2.87 4.16
C LEU A 74 13.32 -4.24 4.81
N SER A 75 14.58 -4.57 5.08
CA SER A 75 15.01 -5.86 5.63
C SER A 75 14.44 -6.17 7.01
N SER A 76 14.23 -5.16 7.86
CA SER A 76 13.86 -5.38 9.26
C SER A 76 12.38 -5.18 9.59
N ASN A 77 11.65 -4.37 8.81
CA ASN A 77 10.39 -3.80 9.33
C ASN A 77 9.13 -4.05 8.50
N LEU A 78 9.19 -4.16 7.17
CA LEU A 78 7.98 -4.09 6.35
C LEU A 78 7.25 -5.43 6.18
N PRO A 79 7.90 -6.55 5.79
CA PRO A 79 7.19 -7.82 5.54
C PRO A 79 6.50 -8.38 6.78
N GLY A 80 7.18 -8.31 7.94
CA GLY A 80 6.63 -8.78 9.21
C GLY A 80 5.41 -7.96 9.65
N LYS A 81 5.37 -6.66 9.37
CA LYS A 81 4.22 -5.81 9.70
C LYS A 81 3.04 -6.07 8.78
N ILE A 82 3.28 -6.29 7.49
CA ILE A 82 2.24 -6.66 6.53
C ILE A 82 1.62 -8.01 6.93
N SER A 83 2.44 -9.00 7.31
CA SER A 83 1.95 -10.27 7.84
C SER A 83 1.13 -10.08 9.12
N ARG A 84 1.58 -9.25 10.06
CA ARG A 84 0.82 -8.96 11.30
C ARG A 84 -0.50 -8.26 11.03
N LEU A 85 -0.55 -7.36 10.05
CA LEU A 85 -1.79 -6.68 9.64
C LEU A 85 -2.76 -7.69 9.02
N TYR A 86 -2.25 -8.59 8.20
CA TYR A 86 -3.01 -9.72 7.67
C TYR A 86 -3.57 -10.61 8.78
N ASP A 87 -2.75 -10.99 9.76
CA ASP A 87 -3.19 -11.81 10.91
C ASP A 87 -4.26 -11.09 11.76
N LEU A 88 -4.14 -9.77 11.92
CA LEU A 88 -5.01 -8.95 12.76
C LEU A 88 -6.39 -8.74 12.13
N LEU A 89 -6.45 -8.53 10.82
CA LEU A 89 -7.69 -8.26 10.11
C LEU A 89 -8.44 -9.53 9.70
N LEU A 90 -7.73 -10.66 9.62
CA LEU A 90 -8.20 -11.84 8.89
C LEU A 90 -7.85 -13.19 9.54
N GLY A 91 -7.64 -13.19 10.86
CA GLY A 91 -8.12 -14.32 11.66
C GLY A 91 -9.61 -14.56 11.36
N PRO A 92 -10.21 -15.70 11.74
CA PRO A 92 -11.61 -16.06 11.44
C PRO A 92 -12.69 -15.15 12.07
N ILE A 93 -12.32 -13.93 12.45
CA ILE A 93 -13.08 -12.90 13.17
C ILE A 93 -13.38 -11.80 12.15
N SER A 94 -14.65 -11.55 11.86
CA SER A 94 -15.03 -10.46 10.96
C SER A 94 -14.64 -9.09 11.55
N PHE A 95 -14.41 -8.04 10.74
CA PHE A 95 -14.13 -6.69 11.29
C PHE A 95 -15.21 -6.20 12.29
N GLN A 96 -16.44 -6.68 12.14
CA GLN A 96 -17.55 -6.41 13.07
C GLN A 96 -17.31 -7.01 14.47
N GLU A 97 -16.45 -8.03 14.55
CA GLU A 97 -16.07 -8.73 15.77
C GLU A 97 -14.69 -8.27 16.30
N LEU A 98 -14.02 -7.30 15.66
CA LEU A 98 -12.78 -6.73 16.20
C LEU A 98 -13.06 -6.05 17.53
N ASP A 99 -12.40 -6.53 18.58
CA ASP A 99 -12.46 -5.89 19.88
C ASP A 99 -11.62 -4.61 19.92
N ALA A 100 -11.76 -3.85 21.02
CA ALA A 100 -11.05 -2.60 21.23
C ALA A 100 -9.52 -2.76 21.23
N SER A 101 -9.01 -3.89 21.75
CA SER A 101 -7.57 -4.16 21.83
C SER A 101 -6.97 -4.48 20.47
N GLN A 102 -7.70 -5.24 19.64
CA GLN A 102 -7.32 -5.54 18.27
C GLN A 102 -7.40 -4.28 17.39
N SER A 103 -8.44 -3.47 17.57
CA SER A 103 -8.56 -2.18 16.87
C SER A 103 -7.40 -1.25 17.21
N GLN A 104 -7.02 -1.15 18.48
CA GLN A 104 -5.88 -0.35 18.92
C GLN A 104 -4.54 -0.88 18.37
N ALA A 105 -4.31 -2.19 18.42
CA ALA A 105 -3.12 -2.81 17.83
C ALA A 105 -3.03 -2.57 16.32
N GLY A 106 -4.18 -2.54 15.62
CA GLY A 106 -4.28 -2.17 14.21
C GLY A 106 -3.90 -0.71 13.94
N VAL A 107 -4.40 0.22 14.76
CA VAL A 107 -4.01 1.65 14.69
C VAL A 107 -2.50 1.82 14.85
N GLU A 108 -1.90 1.12 15.82
CA GLU A 108 -0.46 1.14 16.05
C GLU A 108 0.32 0.57 14.86
N LEU A 109 -0.14 -0.54 14.27
CA LEU A 109 0.47 -1.11 13.06
C LEU A 109 0.42 -0.14 11.87
N PHE A 110 -0.71 0.55 11.65
CA PHE A 110 -0.80 1.56 10.59
C PHE A 110 0.15 2.73 10.82
N ALA A 111 0.29 3.20 12.06
CA ALA A 111 1.22 4.27 12.41
C ALA A 111 2.68 3.84 12.19
N GLU A 112 3.04 2.61 12.56
CA GLU A 112 4.38 2.06 12.29
C GLU A 112 4.66 1.93 10.78
N MET A 113 3.66 1.54 9.98
CA MET A 113 3.79 1.49 8.52
C MET A 113 3.90 2.89 7.91
N GLU A 114 3.17 3.87 8.44
CA GLU A 114 3.28 5.28 8.04
C GLU A 114 4.71 5.79 8.24
N ASP A 115 5.30 5.52 9.40
CA ASP A 115 6.68 5.89 9.71
C ASP A 115 7.68 5.21 8.77
N ILE A 116 7.48 3.93 8.42
CA ILE A 116 8.32 3.25 7.42
C ILE A 116 8.24 3.95 6.06
N VAL A 117 7.03 4.26 5.59
CA VAL A 117 6.83 4.96 4.32
C VAL A 117 7.52 6.32 4.35
N ASP A 118 7.42 7.07 5.46
CA ASP A 118 8.09 8.36 5.62
C ASP A 118 9.61 8.23 5.60
N GLN A 119 10.17 7.24 6.29
CA GLN A 119 11.62 7.01 6.30
C GLN A 119 12.16 6.60 4.93
N LEU A 120 11.41 5.75 4.20
CA LEU A 120 11.76 5.35 2.84
C LEU A 120 11.67 6.54 1.87
N ALA A 121 10.56 7.27 1.89
CA ALA A 121 10.35 8.45 1.06
C ALA A 121 11.42 9.51 1.33
N THR A 122 11.79 9.73 2.61
CA THR A 122 12.89 10.64 2.97
C THR A 122 14.21 10.18 2.35
N SER A 123 14.53 8.89 2.44
CA SER A 123 15.78 8.34 1.89
C SER A 123 15.84 8.47 0.36
N VAL A 124 14.71 8.21 -0.31
CA VAL A 124 14.58 8.34 -1.78
C VAL A 124 14.66 9.80 -2.22
N ARG A 125 14.03 10.74 -1.50
CA ARG A 125 14.18 12.18 -1.78
C ARG A 125 15.64 12.63 -1.69
N SER A 126 16.41 12.08 -0.74
CA SER A 126 17.83 12.39 -0.57
C SER A 126 18.74 11.84 -1.67
N PHE A 127 18.22 11.02 -2.60
CA PHE A 127 18.99 10.64 -3.80
C PHE A 127 19.31 11.83 -4.69
N TRP A 128 18.53 12.91 -4.62
CA TRP A 128 18.64 14.00 -5.57
C TRP A 128 19.15 15.26 -4.86
N GLY A 129 20.23 15.85 -5.41
CA GLY A 129 20.73 17.14 -4.96
C GLY A 129 19.78 18.30 -5.32
N SER A 130 19.95 19.45 -4.69
CA SER A 130 19.16 20.66 -4.96
C SER A 130 19.58 21.43 -6.22
N GLU A 131 20.66 21.02 -6.87
CA GLU A 131 21.17 21.66 -8.08
C GLU A 131 20.60 20.99 -9.34
N GLU A 132 19.94 21.78 -10.19
CA GLU A 132 19.55 21.39 -11.55
C GLU A 132 20.81 21.30 -12.43
N LEU A 133 20.93 20.25 -13.24
CA LEU A 133 22.14 20.02 -14.04
C LEU A 133 22.24 20.94 -15.26
N PHE A 134 23.37 21.63 -15.38
CA PHE A 134 24.05 21.83 -16.66
C PHE A 134 25.00 20.63 -16.89
N VAL A 135 24.63 19.77 -17.84
CA VAL A 135 25.30 18.50 -18.17
C VAL A 135 26.80 18.66 -18.45
N THR A 136 27.67 18.04 -17.63
CA THR A 136 29.01 17.62 -18.05
C THR A 136 29.31 16.24 -17.49
N GLY A 137 29.37 15.24 -18.37
CA GLY A 137 29.52 13.83 -18.02
C GLY A 137 30.90 13.48 -17.45
N GLY A 138 30.97 12.33 -16.78
CA GLY A 138 32.26 11.70 -16.47
C GLY A 138 32.24 10.58 -15.44
N THR A 139 31.38 10.68 -14.41
CA THR A 139 31.29 9.67 -13.34
C THR A 139 29.88 9.58 -12.73
N SER A 140 28.96 10.45 -13.15
CA SER A 140 27.61 10.57 -12.61
C SER A 140 26.60 9.57 -13.17
N ASP A 141 26.96 8.71 -14.12
CA ASP A 141 25.98 7.88 -14.84
C ASP A 141 25.50 6.68 -14.04
N ILE A 142 26.40 5.94 -13.37
CA ILE A 142 26.03 4.70 -12.67
C ILE A 142 25.27 5.01 -11.38
N GLU A 143 25.71 5.99 -10.59
CA GLU A 143 25.01 6.41 -9.36
C GLU A 143 23.64 7.00 -9.69
N HIS A 144 23.57 7.83 -10.73
CA HIS A 144 22.30 8.37 -11.21
C HIS A 144 21.38 7.27 -11.71
N TYR A 145 21.89 6.33 -12.49
CA TYR A 145 21.16 5.15 -12.93
C TYR A 145 20.65 4.34 -11.75
N ARG A 146 21.50 4.08 -10.76
CA ARG A 146 21.15 3.30 -9.57
C ARG A 146 20.09 3.99 -8.71
N CYS A 147 20.21 5.29 -8.50
CA CYS A 147 19.19 6.11 -7.84
C CYS A 147 17.86 6.10 -8.61
N GLY A 148 17.90 6.29 -9.94
CA GLY A 148 16.72 6.29 -10.79
C GLY A 148 15.99 4.96 -10.82
N ARG A 149 16.73 3.84 -10.91
CA ARG A 149 16.15 2.49 -10.84
C ARG A 149 15.65 2.15 -9.44
N THR A 150 16.32 2.61 -8.39
CA THR A 150 15.85 2.42 -7.00
C THR A 150 14.57 3.21 -6.75
N LEU A 151 14.45 4.44 -7.27
CA LEU A 151 13.22 5.22 -7.27
C LEU A 151 12.08 4.46 -7.98
N ALA A 152 12.32 3.94 -9.19
CA ALA A 152 11.31 3.19 -9.95
C ALA A 152 10.80 1.96 -9.17
N GLN A 153 11.70 1.19 -8.56
CA GLN A 153 11.29 0.05 -7.74
C GLN A 153 10.58 0.45 -6.45
N PHE A 154 10.91 1.60 -5.88
CA PHE A 154 10.19 2.14 -4.73
C PHE A 154 8.77 2.57 -5.11
N VAL A 155 8.59 3.21 -6.27
CA VAL A 155 7.25 3.53 -6.82
C VAL A 155 6.44 2.24 -7.02
N ASP A 156 7.04 1.22 -7.62
CA ASP A 156 6.43 -0.10 -7.78
C ASP A 156 5.97 -0.71 -6.44
N LEU A 157 6.80 -0.62 -5.40
CA LEU A 157 6.44 -1.07 -4.05
C LEU A 157 5.26 -0.26 -3.48
N LEU A 158 5.26 1.07 -3.63
CA LEU A 158 4.16 1.91 -3.16
C LEU A 158 2.85 1.59 -3.89
N ILE A 159 2.89 1.27 -5.19
CA ILE A 159 1.73 0.82 -5.95
C ILE A 159 1.20 -0.50 -5.39
N ASP A 160 2.07 -1.49 -5.17
CA ASP A 160 1.68 -2.79 -4.60
C ASP A 160 1.03 -2.62 -3.21
N LEU A 161 1.64 -1.79 -2.36
CA LEU A 161 1.08 -1.45 -1.05
C LEU A 161 -0.27 -0.74 -1.19
N GLY A 162 -0.38 0.20 -2.12
CA GLY A 162 -1.62 0.90 -2.44
C GLY A 162 -2.75 -0.06 -2.73
N VAL A 163 -2.55 -0.99 -3.68
CA VAL A 163 -3.53 -2.02 -4.05
C VAL A 163 -3.94 -2.88 -2.85
N ILE A 164 -2.99 -3.26 -2.00
CA ILE A 164 -3.28 -4.03 -0.78
C ILE A 164 -4.17 -3.22 0.18
N PHE A 165 -3.84 -1.95 0.44
CA PHE A 165 -4.66 -1.12 1.33
C PHE A 165 -6.01 -0.76 0.72
N GLU A 166 -6.14 -0.70 -0.61
CA GLU A 166 -7.44 -0.56 -1.26
C GLU A 166 -8.33 -1.78 -0.96
N ALA A 167 -7.78 -2.98 -1.15
CA ALA A 167 -8.50 -4.22 -0.89
C ALA A 167 -8.83 -4.38 0.61
N TYR A 168 -7.95 -3.95 1.52
CA TYR A 168 -8.28 -3.87 2.94
C TYR A 168 -9.44 -2.89 3.22
N GLY A 169 -9.45 -1.74 2.54
CA GLY A 169 -10.55 -0.78 2.64
C GLY A 169 -11.91 -1.32 2.22
N GLU A 170 -11.94 -2.27 1.28
CA GLU A 170 -13.18 -2.97 0.89
C GLU A 170 -13.63 -4.00 1.94
N LEU A 171 -12.71 -4.57 2.71
CA LEU A 171 -13.01 -5.56 3.76
C LEU A 171 -13.39 -4.94 5.10
N VAL A 172 -13.02 -3.69 5.34
CA VAL A 172 -13.53 -2.91 6.48
C VAL A 172 -14.97 -2.52 6.14
N PRO A 173 -16.02 -3.11 6.77
CA PRO A 173 -17.39 -2.68 6.58
C PRO A 173 -17.49 -1.21 6.98
N ILE A 174 -17.60 -0.36 5.98
CA ILE A 174 -17.93 1.04 6.16
C ILE A 174 -19.46 1.12 6.17
N PRO A 175 -20.13 1.42 7.32
CA PRO A 175 -21.59 1.48 7.36
C PRO A 175 -22.17 2.55 6.43
N GLU A 176 -21.36 3.51 5.98
CA GLU A 176 -21.72 4.51 4.97
C GLU A 176 -21.66 3.99 3.51
N LEU A 177 -21.06 2.82 3.27
CA LEU A 177 -20.97 2.16 1.96
C LEU A 177 -21.77 0.84 2.00
N ILE A 178 -22.53 0.62 0.93
CA ILE A 178 -23.50 -0.45 0.72
C ILE A 178 -23.05 -1.79 1.37
N PRO A 179 -23.93 -2.51 2.10
CA PRO A 179 -23.59 -3.82 2.66
C PRO A 179 -22.96 -4.71 1.59
N THR A 180 -21.72 -5.11 1.82
CA THR A 180 -20.95 -5.90 0.85
C THR A 180 -21.44 -7.33 0.91
N SER A 181 -21.79 -7.91 -0.24
CA SER A 181 -22.26 -9.30 -0.30
C SER A 181 -21.16 -10.26 0.19
N GLY A 182 -21.55 -11.37 0.83
CA GLY A 182 -20.61 -12.36 1.36
C GLY A 182 -19.66 -12.92 0.30
N ASP A 183 -20.12 -13.07 -0.95
CA ASP A 183 -19.29 -13.52 -2.07
C ASP A 183 -18.20 -12.49 -2.44
N ARG A 184 -18.51 -11.19 -2.37
CA ARG A 184 -17.53 -10.13 -2.63
C ARG A 184 -16.49 -10.07 -1.52
N LEU A 185 -16.90 -10.21 -0.25
CA LEU A 185 -15.96 -10.29 0.87
C LEU A 185 -15.01 -11.48 0.72
N LYS A 186 -15.53 -12.66 0.34
CA LYS A 186 -14.71 -13.84 0.09
C LYS A 186 -13.72 -13.64 -1.07
N TYR A 187 -14.16 -13.05 -2.17
CA TYR A 187 -13.30 -12.75 -3.30
C TYR A 187 -12.19 -11.75 -2.94
N THR A 188 -12.54 -10.64 -2.29
CA THR A 188 -11.57 -9.62 -1.86
C THR A 188 -10.59 -10.21 -0.84
N TRP A 189 -11.03 -11.15 0.01
CA TRP A 189 -10.15 -11.92 0.89
C TRP A 189 -9.14 -12.78 0.13
N GLU A 190 -9.60 -13.63 -0.79
CA GLU A 190 -8.71 -14.47 -1.61
C GLU A 190 -7.70 -13.63 -2.42
N LEU A 191 -8.15 -12.47 -2.91
CA LEU A 191 -7.29 -11.50 -3.57
C LEU A 191 -6.23 -10.93 -2.62
N LEU A 192 -6.61 -10.51 -1.41
CA LEU A 192 -5.67 -10.01 -0.41
C LEU A 192 -4.62 -11.06 -0.02
N VAL A 193 -5.02 -12.31 0.19
CA VAL A 193 -4.09 -13.42 0.45
C VAL A 193 -3.05 -13.46 -0.67
N LYS A 194 -3.50 -13.48 -1.93
CA LYS A 194 -2.61 -13.53 -3.09
C LYS A 194 -1.69 -12.31 -3.16
N LEU A 195 -2.24 -11.11 -3.08
CA LEU A 195 -1.48 -9.86 -3.15
C LEU A 195 -0.42 -9.75 -2.06
N THR A 196 -0.76 -10.19 -0.83
CA THR A 196 0.16 -10.15 0.31
C THR A 196 1.34 -11.11 0.11
N HIS A 197 1.12 -12.25 -0.56
CA HIS A 197 2.19 -13.19 -0.92
C HIS A 197 2.99 -12.75 -2.14
N ASP A 198 2.37 -12.02 -3.08
CA ASP A 198 2.95 -11.60 -4.35
C ASP A 198 3.64 -10.22 -4.30
N ILE A 199 3.73 -9.56 -3.13
CA ILE A 199 4.44 -8.27 -2.99
C ILE A 199 5.87 -8.39 -3.55
N ARG A 200 6.25 -7.49 -4.45
CA ARG A 200 7.56 -7.46 -5.14
C ARG A 200 8.77 -7.13 -4.25
N TYR A 201 8.60 -7.21 -2.93
CA TYR A 201 9.64 -7.01 -1.93
C TYR A 201 10.90 -7.87 -2.14
N PRO A 202 10.78 -9.17 -2.49
CA PRO A 202 11.95 -10.00 -2.79
C PRO A 202 12.77 -9.50 -4.00
N ASP A 203 12.13 -8.85 -4.96
CA ASP A 203 12.81 -8.36 -6.16
C ASP A 203 13.56 -7.05 -5.89
N LEU A 204 13.01 -6.19 -5.04
CA LEU A 204 13.70 -5.01 -4.50
C LEU A 204 14.91 -5.41 -3.64
N LYS A 205 14.80 -6.48 -2.85
CA LYS A 205 15.95 -7.04 -2.12
C LYS A 205 17.05 -7.55 -3.07
N LYS A 206 16.69 -8.34 -4.09
CA LYS A 206 17.66 -8.83 -5.09
C LYS A 206 18.32 -7.68 -5.86
N TRP A 207 17.59 -6.61 -6.13
CA TRP A 207 18.13 -5.41 -6.77
C TRP A 207 19.27 -4.80 -5.95
N PHE A 208 19.06 -4.66 -4.64
CA PHE A 208 20.08 -4.14 -3.74
C PHE A 208 21.33 -5.02 -3.61
N GLU A 209 21.25 -6.29 -3.97
CA GLU A 209 22.37 -7.24 -3.97
C GLU A 209 23.15 -7.26 -5.31
N ARG A 210 22.72 -6.48 -6.32
CA ARG A 210 23.42 -6.42 -7.62
C ARG A 210 24.76 -5.70 -7.51
N SER A 211 25.78 -6.28 -8.14
CA SER A 211 27.10 -5.66 -8.27
C SER A 211 27.09 -4.52 -9.28
N ASP A 212 28.00 -3.55 -9.13
CA ASP A 212 28.16 -2.43 -10.07
C ASP A 212 28.42 -2.91 -11.51
N LEU A 213 29.15 -4.03 -11.69
CA LEU A 213 29.38 -4.62 -13.02
C LEU A 213 28.07 -5.10 -13.67
N THR A 214 27.15 -5.64 -12.87
CA THR A 214 25.82 -6.02 -13.35
C THR A 214 25.02 -4.78 -13.73
N LEU A 215 25.06 -3.73 -12.90
CA LEU A 215 24.37 -2.47 -13.16
C LEU A 215 24.86 -1.77 -14.42
N VAL A 216 26.19 -1.74 -14.65
CA VAL A 216 26.79 -1.19 -15.87
C VAL A 216 26.29 -1.95 -17.10
N ARG A 217 26.28 -3.28 -17.06
CA ARG A 217 25.80 -4.09 -18.19
C ARG A 217 24.33 -3.82 -18.49
N ASP A 218 23.48 -3.77 -17.46
CA ASP A 218 22.05 -3.53 -17.61
C ASP A 218 21.79 -2.12 -18.16
N HIS A 219 22.51 -1.11 -17.67
CA HIS A 219 22.43 0.26 -18.16
C HIS A 219 22.83 0.37 -19.65
N TRP A 220 23.92 -0.28 -20.03
CA TRP A 220 24.38 -0.30 -21.43
C TRP A 220 23.39 -1.02 -22.35
N GLN A 221 22.75 -2.08 -21.87
CA GLN A 221 21.72 -2.78 -22.63
C GLN A 221 20.48 -1.92 -22.83
N GLU A 222 19.98 -1.25 -21.78
CA GLU A 222 18.83 -0.34 -21.88
C GLU A 222 19.13 0.84 -22.82
N LEU A 223 20.35 1.38 -22.79
CA LEU A 223 20.78 2.42 -23.74
C LEU A 223 20.82 1.90 -25.18
N ALA A 224 21.28 0.67 -25.40
CA ALA A 224 21.30 0.06 -26.73
C ALA A 224 19.88 -0.18 -27.28
N GLU A 225 18.96 -0.64 -26.43
CA GLU A 225 17.54 -0.87 -26.79
C GLU A 225 16.79 0.43 -27.13
N GLN A 226 17.23 1.58 -26.64
CA GLN A 226 16.65 2.89 -26.98
C GLN A 226 17.16 3.47 -28.31
N LEU A 227 18.24 2.91 -28.86
CA LEU A 227 18.88 3.37 -30.10
C LEU A 227 18.42 2.59 -31.35
N ASP A 228 17.72 1.46 -31.16
CA ASP A 228 17.09 0.64 -32.20
C ASP A 228 15.62 1.05 -32.47
#